data_AF-A0A936EQL1-F1
#
_entry.id   AF-A0A936EQL1-F1
#
_cell.length_a   1.000
_cell.length_b   1.000
_cell.length_c   1.000
_cell.angle_alpha   90.00
_cell.angle_beta   90.00
_cell.angle_gamma   90.00
#
_symmetry.space_group_name_H-M   'P 1'
#
loop_
_entity.id
_entity.type
_entity.pdbx_description
1 polymer ?
#
loop_
_entity_poly.entity_id
_entity_poly.type
_entity_poly.pdbx_seq_one_letter_code
_entity_poly.pdbx_strand_id
1 'polypeptide(L)'
;MRQQRKVQLIGRELQMVLQVCDEADLTWAQVYADAVDPAAVGPLIEALVAAAHLNLGARRGALVPSPVIGATPNPGSGRYRLRGRAPDGHAVEEVMLVFVKGTVVVQVTALGAAVPTDLADNFIGAVRVDS
;
A
#
# COMPACT_ATOMS: atom_id res chain seq x y z
N MET A 1 10.34 12.05 -4.62
CA MET A 1 10.08 11.99 -6.08
C MET A 1 8.61 11.67 -6.34
N ARG A 2 7.98 12.25 -7.38
CA ARG A 2 6.65 11.85 -7.87
C ARG A 2 6.78 11.21 -9.24
N GLN A 3 6.12 10.08 -9.45
CA GLN A 3 6.07 9.37 -10.73
C GLN A 3 4.64 8.98 -11.05
N GLN A 4 4.35 8.85 -12.34
CA GLN A 4 3.10 8.27 -12.82
C GLN A 4 3.43 7.09 -13.74
N ARG A 5 2.74 5.97 -13.57
CA ARG A 5 2.91 4.78 -14.40
C ARG A 5 1.56 4.17 -14.74
N LYS A 6 1.46 3.62 -15.95
CA LYS A 6 0.38 2.73 -16.33
C LYS A 6 0.73 1.32 -15.88
N VAL A 7 -0.13 0.71 -15.11
CA VAL A 7 0.06 -0.64 -14.55
C VAL A 7 -1.10 -1.50 -14.96
N GLN A 8 -0.81 -2.72 -15.42
CA GLN A 8 -1.83 -3.74 -15.67
C GLN A 8 -2.15 -4.45 -14.36
N LEU A 9 -3.38 -4.31 -13.89
CA LEU A 9 -3.87 -4.95 -12.68
C LEU A 9 -5.31 -5.41 -12.94
N ILE A 10 -5.66 -6.63 -12.52
CA ILE A 10 -6.99 -7.24 -12.76
C ILE A 10 -7.48 -7.15 -14.21
N GLY A 11 -6.57 -7.30 -15.19
CA GLY A 11 -6.90 -7.20 -16.61
C GLY A 11 -7.28 -5.80 -17.08
N ARG A 12 -7.01 -4.76 -16.27
CA ARG A 12 -7.27 -3.35 -16.57
C ARG A 12 -5.97 -2.56 -16.51
N GLU A 13 -5.84 -1.60 -17.42
CA GLU A 13 -4.80 -0.59 -17.31
C GLU A 13 -5.25 0.48 -16.29
N LEU A 14 -4.44 0.69 -15.26
CA LEU A 14 -4.66 1.71 -14.24
C LEU A 14 -3.54 2.74 -14.31
N GLN A 15 -3.92 4.02 -14.27
CA GLN A 15 -2.98 5.10 -14.04
C GLN A 15 -2.68 5.16 -12.53
N MET A 16 -1.46 4.79 -12.15
CA MET A 16 -0.99 4.86 -10.77
C MET A 16 -0.09 6.07 -10.61
N VAL A 17 -0.29 6.81 -9.51
CA VAL A 17 0.58 7.92 -9.12
C VAL A 17 1.31 7.51 -7.85
N LEU A 18 2.63 7.54 -7.91
CA LEU A 18 3.55 7.20 -6.84
C LEU A 18 4.25 8.47 -6.34
N GLN A 19 4.28 8.64 -5.03
CA GLN A 19 5.17 9.56 -4.33
C GLN A 19 6.08 8.73 -3.45
N VAL A 20 7.39 8.93 -3.57
CA VAL A 20 8.40 8.14 -2.86
C VAL A 20 9.48 9.03 -2.28
N CYS A 21 9.98 8.69 -1.10
CA CYS A 21 11.06 9.33 -0.39
C CYS A 21 11.91 8.27 0.29
N ASP A 22 13.23 8.43 0.27
CA ASP A 22 14.17 7.57 0.98
C ASP A 22 14.73 8.36 2.17
N GLU A 23 14.60 7.83 3.37
CA GLU A 23 15.06 8.48 4.61
C GLU A 23 15.35 7.41 5.67
N ALA A 24 16.49 7.54 6.37
CA ALA A 24 16.93 6.62 7.42
C ALA A 24 16.90 5.13 7.00
N ASP A 25 17.49 4.80 5.84
CA ASP A 25 17.55 3.44 5.25
C ASP A 25 16.18 2.80 4.96
N LEU A 26 15.12 3.61 4.95
CA LEU A 26 13.77 3.20 4.62
C LEU A 26 13.26 3.95 3.39
N THR A 27 12.50 3.24 2.56
CA THR A 27 11.71 3.84 1.49
C THR A 27 10.28 4.04 2.00
N TRP A 28 9.85 5.30 1.96
CA TRP A 28 8.50 5.74 2.29
C TRP A 28 7.75 6.07 1.01
N ALA A 29 6.58 5.46 0.81
CA ALA A 29 5.83 5.62 -0.41
C ALA A 29 4.33 5.81 -0.16
N GLN A 30 3.71 6.62 -1.02
CA GLN A 30 2.28 6.68 -1.20
C GLN A 30 1.97 6.42 -2.68
N VAL A 31 1.00 5.56 -2.91
CA VAL A 31 0.47 5.24 -4.24
C VAL A 31 -1.04 5.38 -4.21
N TYR A 32 -1.62 5.91 -5.28
CA TYR A 32 -3.07 5.88 -5.45
C TYR A 32 -3.48 5.58 -6.89
N ALA A 33 -4.66 5.00 -7.02
CA ALA A 33 -5.34 4.73 -8.28
C ALA A 33 -6.85 4.94 -8.11
N ASP A 34 -7.49 5.48 -9.13
CA ASP A 34 -8.95 5.60 -9.18
C ASP A 34 -9.54 4.38 -9.90
N ALA A 35 -10.42 3.65 -9.23
CA ALA A 35 -11.14 2.53 -9.82
C ALA A 35 -12.16 2.98 -10.88
N VAL A 36 -12.63 4.23 -10.80
CA VAL A 36 -13.73 4.88 -11.54
C VAL A 36 -15.09 4.23 -11.29
N ASP A 37 -15.15 2.90 -11.34
CA ASP A 37 -16.30 2.07 -11.00
C ASP A 37 -16.26 1.69 -9.50
N PRO A 38 -17.28 2.07 -8.70
CA PRO A 38 -17.39 1.66 -7.30
C PRO A 38 -17.35 0.15 -7.08
N ALA A 39 -17.88 -0.65 -8.02
CA ALA A 39 -17.85 -2.11 -7.92
C ALA A 39 -16.44 -2.69 -8.04
N ALA A 40 -15.51 -1.93 -8.66
CA ALA A 40 -14.12 -2.35 -8.84
C ALA A 40 -13.21 -2.03 -7.64
N VAL A 41 -13.69 -1.27 -6.63
CA VAL A 41 -12.88 -0.87 -5.47
C VAL A 41 -12.39 -2.07 -4.66
N GLY A 42 -13.30 -2.99 -4.30
CA GLY A 42 -12.94 -4.20 -3.55
C GLY A 42 -11.91 -5.07 -4.29
N PRO A 43 -12.19 -5.46 -5.55
CA PRO A 43 -11.23 -6.18 -6.39
C PRO A 43 -9.89 -5.47 -6.56
N LEU A 44 -9.88 -4.14 -6.67
CA LEU A 44 -8.64 -3.36 -6.79
C LEU A 44 -7.80 -3.43 -5.51
N ILE A 45 -8.41 -3.31 -4.32
CA ILE A 45 -7.70 -3.50 -3.05
C ILE A 45 -7.08 -4.90 -3.00
N GLU A 46 -7.86 -5.94 -3.30
CA GLU A 46 -7.37 -7.33 -3.27
C GLU A 46 -6.18 -7.52 -4.21
N ALA A 47 -6.25 -6.92 -5.40
CA ALA A 47 -5.19 -7.02 -6.40
C ALA A 47 -3.92 -6.25 -6.01
N LEU A 48 -4.05 -5.06 -5.44
CA LEU A 48 -2.89 -4.30 -4.90
C LEU A 48 -2.22 -5.08 -3.77
N VAL A 49 -3.01 -5.61 -2.84
CA VAL A 49 -2.50 -6.44 -1.75
C VAL A 49 -1.81 -7.69 -2.32
N ALA A 50 -2.42 -8.40 -3.27
CA ALA A 50 -1.80 -9.57 -3.90
C ALA A 50 -0.49 -9.21 -4.62
N ALA A 51 -0.45 -8.09 -5.34
CA ALA A 51 0.74 -7.61 -6.02
C ALA A 51 1.88 -7.30 -5.04
N ALA A 52 1.61 -6.64 -3.91
CA ALA A 52 2.60 -6.37 -2.87
C ALA A 52 3.23 -7.69 -2.34
N HIS A 53 2.40 -8.68 -2.04
CA HIS A 53 2.90 -9.98 -1.59
C HIS A 53 3.76 -10.69 -2.65
N LEU A 54 3.32 -10.69 -3.92
CA LEU A 54 4.05 -11.32 -5.02
C LEU A 54 5.39 -10.62 -5.27
N ASN A 55 5.42 -9.29 -5.25
CA ASN A 55 6.64 -8.51 -5.47
C ASN A 55 7.72 -8.81 -4.42
N LEU A 56 7.33 -9.12 -3.19
CA LEU A 56 8.25 -9.47 -2.11
C LEU A 56 8.52 -10.98 -2.02
N GLY A 57 7.81 -11.83 -2.77
CA GLY A 57 7.80 -13.27 -2.52
C GLY A 57 7.34 -13.62 -1.09
N ALA A 58 6.53 -12.74 -0.48
CA ALA A 58 6.09 -12.86 0.90
C ALA A 58 4.84 -13.75 1.00
N ARG A 59 4.74 -14.52 2.08
CA ARG A 59 3.49 -15.22 2.40
C ARG A 59 2.42 -14.19 2.77
N ARG A 60 1.15 -14.47 2.43
CA ARG A 60 0.04 -13.56 2.75
C ARG A 60 -0.02 -13.24 4.25
N GLY A 61 0.25 -11.98 4.59
CA GLY A 61 0.12 -11.45 5.95
C GLY A 61 -1.35 -11.31 6.32
N ALA A 62 -1.65 -11.35 7.62
CA ALA A 62 -3.00 -11.07 8.11
C ALA A 62 -3.30 -9.57 8.01
N LEU A 63 -4.51 -9.24 7.59
CA LEU A 63 -5.02 -7.87 7.65
C LEU A 63 -5.26 -7.50 9.12
N VAL A 64 -4.67 -6.39 9.55
CA VAL A 64 -4.90 -5.77 10.85
C VAL A 64 -5.77 -4.53 10.64
N PRO A 65 -6.96 -4.43 11.26
CA PRO A 65 -7.78 -3.23 11.18
C PRO A 65 -6.99 -1.97 11.58
N SER A 66 -7.02 -0.96 10.73
CA SER A 66 -6.33 0.31 10.95
C SER A 66 -7.16 1.42 10.27
N PRO A 67 -8.12 2.04 11.00
CA PRO A 67 -9.00 3.03 10.43
C PRO A 67 -8.24 4.33 10.12
N VAL A 68 -8.60 4.96 9.00
CA VAL A 68 -8.04 6.24 8.55
C VAL A 68 -9.11 7.32 8.65
N ILE A 69 -8.78 8.44 9.27
CA ILE A 69 -9.70 9.58 9.39
C ILE A 69 -10.03 10.11 8.00
N GLY A 70 -11.33 10.23 7.70
CA GLY A 70 -11.84 10.73 6.41
C GLY A 70 -11.94 9.68 5.30
N ALA A 71 -11.50 8.44 5.53
CA ALA A 71 -11.61 7.35 4.57
C ALA A 71 -13.03 6.77 4.49
N THR A 72 -13.37 6.22 3.33
CA THR A 72 -14.59 5.44 3.11
C THR A 72 -14.45 4.06 3.76
N PRO A 73 -15.39 3.60 4.60
CA PRO A 73 -15.33 2.27 5.21
C PRO A 73 -15.30 1.16 4.14
N ASN A 74 -14.34 0.24 4.27
CA ASN A 74 -14.23 -0.91 3.38
C ASN A 74 -13.56 -2.08 4.14
N PRO A 75 -14.08 -3.32 4.05
CA PRO A 75 -13.56 -4.48 4.79
C PRO A 75 -12.15 -4.91 4.37
N GLY A 76 -11.70 -4.53 3.17
CA GLY A 76 -10.33 -4.75 2.70
C GLY A 76 -9.32 -3.69 3.18
N SER A 77 -9.78 -2.63 3.85
CA SER A 77 -8.91 -1.57 4.37
C SER A 77 -8.26 -1.95 5.68
N GLY A 78 -7.00 -1.55 5.82
CA GLY A 78 -6.21 -1.75 7.02
C GLY A 78 -4.74 -2.02 6.69
N ARG A 79 -4.04 -2.61 7.66
CA ARG A 79 -2.59 -2.72 7.64
C ARG A 79 -2.12 -4.16 7.44
N TYR A 80 -1.03 -4.32 6.70
CA TYR A 80 -0.27 -5.54 6.56
C TYR A 80 1.19 -5.29 6.98
N ARG A 81 1.84 -6.33 7.51
CA ARG A 81 3.29 -6.40 7.66
C ARG A 81 3.79 -7.63 6.93
N LEU A 82 4.58 -7.40 5.88
CA LEU A 82 5.04 -8.42 4.94
C LEU A 82 6.54 -8.62 5.10
N ARG A 83 7.00 -9.85 4.98
CA ARG A 83 8.43 -10.20 5.01
C ARG A 83 8.73 -11.11 3.86
N GLY A 84 9.78 -10.78 3.11
CA GLY A 84 10.12 -11.45 1.87
C GLY A 84 11.56 -11.22 1.48
N ARG A 85 11.83 -11.32 0.19
CA ARG A 85 13.14 -11.05 -0.41
C ARG A 85 13.01 -10.16 -1.63
N ALA A 86 13.94 -9.24 -1.79
CA ALA A 86 14.10 -8.49 -3.02
C ALA A 86 14.65 -9.41 -4.14
N PRO A 87 14.57 -8.99 -5.42
CA PRO A 87 15.08 -9.79 -6.54
C PRO A 87 16.58 -10.15 -6.46
N ASP A 88 17.36 -9.35 -5.72
CA ASP A 88 18.78 -9.58 -5.43
C ASP A 88 19.02 -10.59 -4.29
N GLY A 89 17.95 -11.08 -3.65
CA GLY A 89 17.99 -12.07 -2.58
C GLY A 89 18.05 -11.49 -1.16
N HIS A 90 18.24 -10.18 -0.99
CA HIS A 90 18.28 -9.55 0.32
C HIS A 90 16.91 -9.59 1.00
N ALA A 91 16.91 -9.70 2.34
CA ALA A 91 15.68 -9.68 3.12
C ALA A 91 15.03 -8.29 3.03
N VAL A 92 13.70 -8.27 2.91
CA VAL A 92 12.92 -7.04 2.88
C VAL A 92 11.66 -7.20 3.74
N GLU A 93 11.32 -6.14 4.46
CA GLU A 93 10.09 -5.99 5.22
C GLU A 93 9.31 -4.79 4.67
N GLU A 94 8.00 -4.98 4.50
CA GLU A 94 7.06 -3.94 4.11
C GLU A 94 6.00 -3.79 5.21
N VAL A 95 5.74 -2.56 5.65
CA VAL A 95 4.52 -2.22 6.39
C VAL A 95 3.65 -1.38 5.49
N MET A 96 2.48 -1.92 5.16
CA MET A 96 1.57 -1.37 4.16
C MET A 96 0.23 -1.05 4.82
N LEU A 97 -0.28 0.16 4.65
CA LEU A 97 -1.67 0.54 4.90
C LEU A 97 -2.39 0.68 3.55
N VAL A 98 -3.56 0.05 3.42
CA VAL A 98 -4.45 0.24 2.27
C VAL A 98 -5.80 0.78 2.73
N PHE A 99 -6.33 1.79 2.06
CA PHE A 99 -7.64 2.37 2.36
C PHE A 99 -8.29 2.99 1.12
N VAL A 100 -9.53 3.48 1.27
CA VAL A 100 -10.33 4.05 0.18
C VAL A 100 -10.84 5.44 0.52
N LYS A 101 -10.95 6.33 -0.47
CA LYS A 101 -11.80 7.53 -0.44
C LYS A 101 -12.62 7.56 -1.73
N GLY A 102 -13.94 7.33 -1.64
CA GLY A 102 -14.80 7.20 -2.81
C GLY A 102 -14.39 5.99 -3.67
N THR A 103 -13.92 6.23 -4.89
CA THR A 103 -13.38 5.19 -5.81
C THR A 103 -11.86 5.17 -5.84
N VAL A 104 -11.20 6.06 -5.10
CA VAL A 104 -9.74 6.14 -5.04
C VAL A 104 -9.22 5.18 -3.98
N VAL A 105 -8.42 4.20 -4.41
CA VAL A 105 -7.69 3.28 -3.53
C VAL A 105 -6.30 3.84 -3.31
N VAL A 106 -5.89 3.90 -2.05
CA VAL A 106 -4.60 4.44 -1.62
C VAL A 106 -3.82 3.35 -0.89
N GLN A 107 -2.55 3.21 -1.24
CA GLN A 107 -1.57 2.38 -0.55
C GLN A 107 -0.47 3.29 0.01
N VAL A 108 -0.17 3.12 1.29
CA VAL A 108 0.93 3.80 2.00
C VAL A 108 1.88 2.73 2.51
N THR A 109 3.16 2.86 2.18
CA THR A 109 4.16 1.81 2.41
C THR A 109 5.41 2.39 3.09
N ALA A 110 5.90 1.67 4.10
CA ALA A 110 7.28 1.76 4.60
C ALA A 110 8.01 0.46 4.23
N LEU A 111 9.17 0.56 3.58
CA LEU A 111 9.91 -0.57 3.04
C LEU A 111 11.40 -0.47 3.44
N GLY A 112 12.01 -1.60 3.82
CA GLY A 112 13.45 -1.66 4.08
C GLY A 112 13.89 -3.07 4.48
N ALA A 113 15.16 -3.25 4.85
CA ALA A 113 15.64 -4.56 5.31
C ALA A 113 14.91 -5.05 6.57
N ALA A 114 14.57 -4.12 7.46
CA ALA A 114 13.69 -4.29 8.60
C ALA A 114 12.98 -2.95 8.87
N VAL A 115 11.69 -2.98 9.21
CA VAL A 115 10.93 -1.76 9.47
C VAL A 115 10.61 -1.66 10.96
N PRO A 116 11.23 -0.72 11.71
CA PRO A 116 10.95 -0.50 13.12
C PRO A 116 9.45 -0.25 13.36
N THR A 117 8.90 -0.89 14.39
CA THR A 117 7.46 -0.83 14.68
C THR A 117 7.00 0.57 15.05
N ASP A 118 7.78 1.29 15.85
CA ASP A 118 7.52 2.67 16.25
C ASP A 118 7.51 3.63 15.06
N LEU A 119 8.47 3.51 14.13
CA LEU A 119 8.50 4.34 12.93
C LEU A 119 7.31 4.05 12.00
N ALA A 120 6.97 2.77 11.81
CA ALA A 120 5.81 2.38 11.02
C ALA A 120 4.49 2.85 11.64
N ASP A 121 4.34 2.71 12.97
CA ASP A 121 3.16 3.16 13.72
C ASP A 121 3.00 4.68 13.62
N ASN A 122 4.08 5.44 13.78
CA ASN A 122 4.07 6.90 13.64
C ASN A 122 3.69 7.34 12.22
N PHE A 123 4.30 6.73 11.20
CA PHE A 123 4.03 7.07 9.81
C PHE A 123 2.58 6.77 9.41
N ILE A 124 2.08 5.57 9.74
CA ILE A 124 0.72 5.15 9.42
C ILE A 124 -0.30 5.94 10.26
N GLY A 125 -0.01 6.18 11.54
CA GLY A 125 -0.88 6.95 12.44
C GLY A 125 -1.06 8.40 12.04
N ALA A 126 -0.14 8.97 11.26
CA ALA A 126 -0.23 10.33 10.73
C ALA A 126 -1.13 10.44 9.49
N VAL A 127 -1.53 9.32 8.88
CA VAL A 127 -2.33 9.31 7.64
C VAL A 127 -3.74 9.81 7.91
N ARG A 128 -4.16 10.80 7.13
CA ARG A 128 -5.52 11.35 7.11
C ARG A 128 -5.89 11.73 5.68
N VAL A 129 -7.18 11.72 5.40
CA VAL A 129 -7.74 12.21 4.14
C VAL A 129 -8.62 13.40 4.45
N ASP A 130 -8.40 14.52 3.75
CA ASP A 130 -9.26 15.68 3.90
C ASP A 130 -10.70 15.35 3.49
N SER A 131 -11.64 16.04 4.14
CA SER A 131 -13.09 15.86 4.01
C SER A 131 -13.57 16.10 2.59
#